data_AF-A0A8B5X0W6-F1
#
_entry.id   AF-A0A8B5X0W6-F1
#
_cell.length_a   1.000
_cell.length_b   1.000
_cell.length_c   1.000
_cell.angle_alpha   90.00
_cell.angle_beta   90.00
_cell.angle_gamma   90.00
#
_symmetry.space_group_name_H-M   'P 1'
#
loop_
_entity.id
_entity.type
_entity.pdbx_description
1 polymer ?
#
loop_
_entity_poly.entity_id
_entity_poly.type
_entity_poly.pdbx_seq_one_letter_code
_entity_poly.pdbx_strand_id
1 'polypeptide(L)'
;MKPSILLPLLLLFLTACQVLEDGGDGRLPSGTALDLHQDLIVPPNQAGAFIQGTRIGDRHRYDAVCRLEVRTVDATFRTVTADRFTVVRVRREAERFSQQESGLRRVSLFGRDGPALLRFTTVLHLRSERQPDVLRLVCSHLQDSARQPRHLTTDEIRTVLAPVMTLHRTPAH
;
A
#
# COMPACT_ATOMS: atom_id res chain seq x y z
N MET A 1 58.67 19.79 18.14
CA MET A 1 57.54 19.33 18.98
C MET A 1 56.32 20.20 18.70
N LYS A 2 55.31 19.65 18.03
CA LYS A 2 53.86 19.92 18.15
C LYS A 2 53.15 19.38 16.90
N PRO A 3 52.96 18.06 16.79
CA PRO A 3 51.83 17.54 16.03
C PRO A 3 50.55 17.81 16.85
N SER A 4 49.38 17.55 16.28
CA SER A 4 48.07 17.49 17.00
C SER A 4 47.18 18.74 16.99
N ILE A 5 47.03 19.42 15.85
CA ILE A 5 45.82 20.26 15.64
C ILE A 5 45.09 19.95 14.32
N LEU A 6 45.64 19.12 13.42
CA LEU A 6 44.93 18.74 12.19
C LEU A 6 43.96 17.55 12.34
N LEU A 7 43.99 16.83 13.47
CA LEU A 7 43.17 15.63 13.67
C LEU A 7 41.71 15.89 14.11
N PRO A 8 41.35 16.93 14.90
CA PRO A 8 39.97 17.08 15.35
C PRO A 8 39.04 17.68 14.29
N LEU A 9 39.57 18.31 13.24
CA LEU A 9 38.76 18.95 12.19
C LEU A 9 38.26 17.94 11.13
N LEU A 10 38.96 16.82 10.95
CA LEU A 10 38.58 15.79 9.97
C LEU A 10 37.48 14.85 10.49
N LEU A 11 37.33 14.71 11.82
CA LEU A 11 36.30 13.88 12.45
C LEU A 11 34.90 14.54 12.45
N LEU A 12 34.80 15.86 12.25
CA LEU A 12 33.54 16.59 12.17
C LEU A 12 32.78 16.40 10.83
N PHE A 13 33.44 15.85 9.81
CA PHE A 13 32.82 15.61 8.50
C PHE A 13 32.18 14.23 8.33
N LEU A 14 32.30 13.34 9.33
CA LEU A 14 31.81 11.95 9.23
C LEU A 14 30.42 11.71 9.85
N THR A 15 29.76 12.72 10.43
CA THR A 15 28.43 12.57 11.06
C THR A 15 27.25 12.98 10.18
N ALA A 16 27.46 13.33 8.91
CA ALA A 16 26.38 13.69 8.00
C ALA A 16 25.84 12.48 7.21
N CYS A 17 25.56 11.36 7.87
CA CYS A 17 24.55 10.42 7.35
C CYS A 17 23.18 11.02 7.66
N GLN A 18 22.81 12.05 6.91
CA GLN A 18 21.40 12.40 6.76
C GLN A 18 20.77 11.18 6.08
N VAL A 19 19.99 10.40 6.84
CA VAL A 19 18.98 9.52 6.25
C VAL A 19 18.17 10.44 5.34
N LEU A 20 18.36 10.28 4.03
CA LEU A 20 17.42 10.79 3.05
C LEU A 20 16.11 10.07 3.35
N GLU A 21 15.25 10.72 4.14
CA GLU A 21 13.83 10.40 4.16
C GLU A 21 13.36 10.59 2.72
N ASP A 22 13.20 9.47 2.03
CA ASP A 22 12.65 9.40 0.70
C ASP A 22 11.34 10.19 0.68
N GLY A 23 11.28 11.18 -0.20
CA GLY A 23 10.25 12.20 -0.21
C GLY A 23 8.85 11.60 -0.31
N GLY A 24 8.08 11.71 0.77
CA GLY A 24 6.63 11.87 0.69
C GLY A 24 5.78 10.63 0.44
N ASP A 25 6.20 9.42 0.83
CA ASP A 25 5.30 8.27 0.89
C ASP A 25 5.18 7.78 2.34
N GLY A 26 4.43 8.55 3.14
CA GLY A 26 4.22 8.33 4.57
C GLY A 26 3.85 6.88 4.87
N ARG A 27 4.85 6.14 5.35
CA ARG A 27 4.77 4.71 5.66
C ARG A 27 3.73 4.54 6.76
N LEU A 28 2.57 3.97 6.42
CA LEU A 28 1.52 3.66 7.39
C LEU A 28 2.09 2.73 8.47
N PRO A 29 2.17 3.15 9.74
CA PRO A 29 2.79 2.32 10.76
C PRO A 29 1.80 1.29 11.30
N SER A 30 2.34 0.19 11.83
CA SER A 30 1.59 -0.74 12.66
C SER A 30 1.05 -0.03 13.90
N GLY A 31 -0.06 -0.53 14.45
CA GLY A 31 -0.79 0.10 15.55
C GLY A 31 -1.82 1.13 15.08
N THR A 32 -1.82 1.51 13.81
CA THR A 32 -2.83 2.42 13.26
C THR A 32 -4.22 1.80 13.34
N ALA A 33 -5.19 2.57 13.83
CA ALA A 33 -6.58 2.15 13.88
C ALA A 33 -7.28 2.33 12.52
N LEU A 34 -8.18 1.41 12.20
CA LEU A 34 -9.09 1.45 11.06
C LEU A 34 -10.51 1.18 11.58
N ASP A 35 -11.41 2.14 11.40
CA ASP A 35 -12.82 1.98 11.78
C ASP A 35 -13.65 1.64 10.55
N LEU A 36 -14.45 0.57 10.65
CA LEU A 36 -15.51 0.26 9.70
C LEU A 36 -16.83 0.79 10.25
N HIS A 37 -17.47 1.69 9.51
CA HIS A 37 -18.66 2.43 9.98
C HIS A 37 -19.99 1.77 9.64
N GLN A 38 -19.97 0.83 8.70
CA GLN A 38 -21.15 0.14 8.20
C GLN A 38 -20.85 -1.32 7.93
N ASP A 39 -21.88 -2.16 7.98
CA ASP A 39 -21.74 -3.57 7.68
C ASP A 39 -21.31 -3.79 6.22
N LEU A 40 -20.39 -4.74 6.02
CA LEU A 40 -19.96 -5.19 4.70
C LEU A 40 -20.38 -6.63 4.46
N ILE A 41 -21.05 -6.85 3.34
CA ILE A 41 -21.47 -8.18 2.91
C ILE A 41 -20.36 -8.77 2.04
N VAL A 42 -19.76 -9.85 2.54
CA VAL A 42 -18.93 -10.76 1.74
C VAL A 42 -19.88 -11.71 1.01
N PRO A 43 -19.94 -11.67 -0.33
CA PRO A 43 -20.83 -12.54 -1.08
C PRO A 43 -20.44 -14.02 -0.95
N PRO A 44 -21.38 -14.94 -1.19
CA PRO A 44 -21.08 -16.37 -1.27
C PRO A 44 -19.89 -16.67 -2.17
N ASN A 45 -19.04 -17.60 -1.74
CA ASN A 45 -17.85 -18.07 -2.46
C ASN A 45 -16.81 -16.98 -2.76
N GLN A 46 -16.84 -15.86 -2.04
CA GLN A 46 -15.83 -14.81 -2.13
C GLN A 46 -14.98 -14.73 -0.86
N ALA A 47 -13.71 -14.34 -1.03
CA ALA A 47 -12.77 -14.17 0.08
C ALA A 47 -12.82 -12.77 0.70
N GLY A 48 -13.76 -11.91 0.29
CA GLY A 48 -13.85 -10.55 0.79
C GLY A 48 -14.88 -9.69 0.08
N ALA A 49 -15.07 -8.48 0.61
CA ALA A 49 -15.97 -7.47 0.07
C ALA A 49 -15.17 -6.30 -0.53
N PHE A 50 -15.55 -5.86 -1.73
CA PHE A 50 -14.92 -4.72 -2.40
C PHE A 50 -15.52 -3.40 -1.93
N ILE A 51 -14.65 -2.44 -1.69
CA ILE A 51 -14.98 -1.03 -1.53
C ILE A 51 -14.87 -0.42 -2.92
N GLN A 52 -15.91 0.30 -3.35
CA GLN A 52 -15.97 0.85 -4.70
C GLN A 52 -14.73 1.70 -5.01
N GLY A 53 -14.20 1.53 -6.21
CA GLY A 53 -13.00 2.23 -6.63
C GLY A 53 -13.20 3.74 -6.68
N THR A 54 -12.15 4.47 -6.35
CA THR A 54 -12.11 5.94 -6.50
C THR A 54 -11.04 6.30 -7.50
N ARG A 55 -11.30 7.33 -8.32
CA ARG A 55 -10.28 7.90 -9.19
C ARG A 55 -9.27 8.66 -8.35
N ILE A 56 -8.03 8.18 -8.29
CA ILE A 56 -7.01 8.76 -7.41
C ILE A 56 -5.85 9.37 -8.15
N GLY A 57 -6.04 9.73 -9.42
CA GLY A 57 -4.97 10.28 -10.23
C GLY A 57 -5.33 10.81 -11.60
N ASP A 58 -4.29 10.93 -12.42
CA ASP A 58 -4.35 11.43 -13.78
C ASP A 58 -4.75 10.31 -14.75
N ARG A 59 -4.62 10.56 -16.05
CA ARG A 59 -4.97 9.58 -17.09
C ARG A 59 -4.08 8.32 -17.12
N HIS A 60 -2.98 8.28 -16.35
CA HIS A 60 -2.01 7.16 -16.35
C HIS A 60 -2.17 6.26 -15.11
N ARG A 61 -3.05 6.64 -14.18
CA ARG A 61 -3.42 5.86 -13.01
C ARG A 61 -4.90 5.50 -13.10
N TYR A 62 -5.18 4.21 -13.12
CA TYR A 62 -6.54 3.70 -13.09
C TYR A 62 -7.12 3.85 -11.68
N ASP A 63 -8.45 3.72 -11.57
CA ASP A 63 -9.14 3.79 -10.29
C ASP A 63 -8.53 2.80 -9.31
N ALA A 64 -8.27 3.26 -8.10
CA ALA A 64 -7.82 2.36 -7.06
C ALA A 64 -9.01 1.77 -6.32
N VAL A 65 -8.84 0.53 -5.90
CA VAL A 65 -9.86 -0.27 -5.24
C VAL A 65 -9.29 -0.83 -3.95
N CYS A 66 -10.12 -0.94 -2.92
CA CYS A 66 -9.78 -1.68 -1.71
C CYS A 66 -10.72 -2.88 -1.54
N ARG A 67 -10.21 -3.97 -0.97
CA ARG A 67 -10.99 -5.17 -0.61
C ARG A 67 -10.71 -5.57 0.82
N LEU A 68 -11.76 -5.72 1.63
CA LEU A 68 -11.66 -6.29 2.96
C LEU A 68 -11.75 -7.81 2.85
N GLU A 69 -10.68 -8.51 3.24
CA GLU A 69 -10.58 -9.96 3.11
C GLU A 69 -10.80 -10.68 4.45
N VAL A 70 -11.48 -11.81 4.35
CA VAL A 70 -11.73 -12.76 5.43
C VAL A 70 -10.87 -14.01 5.25
N ARG A 71 -10.64 -14.76 6.32
CA ARG A 71 -9.78 -15.95 6.31
C ARG A 71 -10.48 -17.15 5.66
N THR A 72 -11.77 -17.29 5.90
CA THR A 72 -12.56 -18.45 5.45
C THR A 72 -13.53 -18.04 4.35
N VAL A 73 -13.65 -18.90 3.32
CA VAL A 73 -14.61 -18.73 2.22
C VAL A 73 -15.77 -19.67 2.48
N ASP A 74 -16.98 -19.13 2.48
CA ASP A 74 -18.22 -19.87 2.74
C ASP A 74 -19.16 -19.86 1.53
N ALA A 75 -20.02 -20.88 1.45
CA ALA A 75 -21.05 -20.99 0.42
C ALA A 75 -22.26 -20.05 0.65
N THR A 76 -22.31 -19.36 1.79
CA THR A 76 -23.34 -18.38 2.17
C THR A 76 -22.75 -16.98 2.26
N PHE A 77 -23.59 -15.95 2.21
CA PHE A 77 -23.12 -14.59 2.48
C PHE A 77 -22.65 -14.49 3.93
N ARG A 78 -21.66 -13.64 4.16
CA ARG A 78 -21.16 -13.30 5.49
C ARG A 78 -21.21 -11.80 5.67
N THR A 79 -21.63 -11.36 6.85
CA THR A 79 -21.58 -9.95 7.23
C THR A 79 -20.36 -9.73 8.12
N VAL A 80 -19.49 -8.80 7.70
CA VAL A 80 -18.50 -8.17 8.58
C VAL A 80 -19.17 -6.94 9.17
N THR A 81 -19.38 -6.93 10.48
CA THR A 81 -20.10 -5.85 11.14
C THR A 81 -19.19 -4.66 11.42
N ALA A 82 -19.79 -3.48 11.60
CA ALA A 82 -19.06 -2.28 12.01
C ALA A 82 -18.21 -2.54 13.26
N ASP A 83 -16.92 -2.18 13.18
CA ASP A 83 -15.92 -2.49 14.21
C ASP A 83 -14.63 -1.69 14.03
N ARG A 84 -13.77 -1.73 15.05
CA ARG A 84 -12.43 -1.16 15.03
C ARG A 84 -11.38 -2.26 14.86
N PHE A 85 -10.55 -2.09 13.85
CA PHE A 85 -9.40 -2.94 13.56
C PHE A 85 -8.09 -2.22 13.89
N THR A 86 -7.09 -2.99 14.33
CA THR A 86 -5.71 -2.51 14.43
C THR A 86 -4.90 -3.05 13.27
N VAL A 87 -4.18 -2.17 12.57
CA VAL A 87 -3.20 -2.56 11.56
C VAL A 87 -2.00 -3.19 12.26
N VAL A 88 -1.80 -4.50 12.14
CA VAL A 88 -0.67 -5.20 12.78
C VAL A 88 0.54 -5.34 11.88
N ARG A 89 0.36 -5.27 10.56
CA ARG A 89 1.47 -5.32 9.60
C ARG A 89 1.08 -4.68 8.28
N VAL A 90 2.02 -3.96 7.67
CA VAL A 90 1.88 -3.39 6.32
C VAL A 90 2.82 -4.08 5.35
N ARG A 91 2.34 -4.42 4.16
CA ARG A 91 3.13 -4.93 3.04
C ARG A 91 2.81 -4.15 1.78
N ARG A 92 3.82 -4.02 0.92
CA ARG A 92 3.72 -3.36 -0.38
C ARG A 92 4.31 -4.27 -1.43
N GLU A 93 3.57 -4.46 -2.52
CA GLU A 93 3.91 -5.37 -3.61
C GLU A 93 3.66 -4.66 -4.94
N ALA A 94 4.59 -4.80 -5.88
CA ALA A 94 4.46 -4.28 -7.23
C ALA A 94 4.68 -5.42 -8.21
N GLU A 95 3.72 -5.63 -9.10
CA GLU A 95 3.78 -6.68 -10.11
C GLU A 95 3.48 -6.11 -11.50
N ARG A 96 4.01 -6.76 -12.53
CA ARG A 96 3.63 -6.44 -13.91
C ARG A 96 2.28 -7.10 -14.21
N PHE A 97 1.27 -6.30 -14.46
CA PHE A 97 -0.10 -6.75 -14.76
C PHE A 97 -0.29 -7.12 -16.24
N SER A 98 0.24 -6.30 -17.16
CA SER A 98 0.23 -6.61 -18.59
C SER A 98 1.54 -6.18 -19.25
N GLN A 99 1.83 -6.83 -20.38
CA GLN A 99 2.90 -6.43 -21.29
C GLN A 99 2.27 -6.22 -22.67
N GLN A 100 2.44 -5.03 -23.25
CA GLN A 100 2.20 -4.86 -24.67
C GLN A 100 3.45 -5.33 -25.41
N GLU A 101 3.35 -6.36 -26.24
CA GLU A 101 4.45 -6.76 -27.12
C GLU A 101 4.72 -5.61 -28.11
N SER A 102 5.90 -4.99 -28.05
CA SER A 102 6.32 -4.10 -29.13
C SER A 102 6.69 -4.96 -30.34
N GLY A 103 6.13 -4.67 -31.51
CA GLY A 103 6.47 -5.36 -32.78
C GLY A 103 7.97 -5.31 -33.15
N LEU A 104 8.74 -4.48 -32.45
CA LEU A 104 10.20 -4.50 -32.42
C LEU A 104 10.66 -5.25 -31.15
N ARG A 105 11.03 -6.52 -31.31
CA ARG A 105 11.59 -7.34 -30.21
C ARG A 105 13.06 -7.01 -30.03
N ARG A 106 13.39 -6.14 -29.07
CA ARG A 106 14.79 -5.97 -28.64
C ARG A 106 15.19 -7.22 -27.85
N VAL A 107 16.17 -7.96 -28.33
CA VAL A 107 16.70 -9.14 -27.64
C VAL A 107 17.52 -8.65 -26.45
N SER A 108 16.88 -8.54 -25.28
CA SER A 108 17.57 -8.39 -24.01
C SER A 108 17.68 -9.77 -23.37
N LEU A 109 18.91 -10.19 -23.06
CA LEU A 109 19.21 -11.49 -22.45
C LEU A 109 18.66 -11.62 -21.01
N PHE A 110 18.22 -10.51 -20.39
CA PHE A 110 17.80 -10.47 -18.98
C PHE A 110 16.58 -9.57 -18.71
N GLY A 111 15.89 -9.05 -19.73
CA GLY A 111 14.79 -8.10 -19.55
C GLY A 111 13.69 -8.21 -20.61
N ARG A 112 12.43 -8.22 -20.15
CA ARG A 112 11.27 -8.01 -21.01
C ARG A 112 11.04 -6.49 -21.14
N ASP A 113 11.49 -5.91 -22.25
CA ASP A 113 11.32 -4.47 -22.56
C ASP A 113 9.91 -4.16 -23.11
N GLY A 114 9.45 -2.92 -22.92
CA GLY A 114 8.19 -2.37 -23.45
C GLY A 114 7.25 -1.75 -22.40
N PRO A 115 6.33 -0.83 -22.80
CA PRO A 115 5.30 -0.28 -21.94
C PRO A 115 4.51 -1.39 -21.23
N ALA A 116 4.30 -1.20 -19.94
CA ALA A 116 3.64 -2.16 -19.07
C ALA A 116 2.60 -1.46 -18.19
N LEU A 117 1.51 -2.16 -17.91
CA LEU A 117 0.71 -1.83 -16.75
C LEU A 117 1.29 -2.56 -15.55
N LEU A 118 1.59 -1.80 -14.51
CA LEU A 118 2.01 -2.30 -13.22
C LEU A 118 0.82 -2.26 -12.27
N ARG A 119 0.67 -3.31 -11.45
CA ARG A 119 -0.23 -3.29 -10.30
C ARG A 119 0.57 -3.01 -9.06
N PHE A 120 0.18 -1.98 -8.33
CA PHE A 120 0.70 -1.67 -7.01
C PHE A 120 -0.33 -2.08 -5.97
N THR A 121 0.08 -2.88 -5.00
CA THR A 121 -0.75 -3.39 -3.93
C THR A 121 -0.18 -2.98 -2.59
N THR A 122 -1.02 -2.43 -1.71
CA THR A 122 -0.74 -2.21 -0.29
C THR A 122 -1.65 -3.11 0.53
N VAL A 123 -1.06 -3.98 1.34
CA VAL A 123 -1.75 -4.95 2.18
C VAL A 123 -1.62 -4.53 3.65
N LEU A 124 -2.75 -4.23 4.27
CA LEU A 124 -2.85 -3.91 5.70
C LEU A 124 -3.42 -5.13 6.42
N HIS A 125 -2.59 -5.83 7.18
CA HIS A 125 -3.07 -6.93 8.03
C HIS A 125 -3.78 -6.37 9.24
N LEU A 126 -4.98 -6.87 9.49
CA LEU A 126 -5.88 -6.36 10.50
C LEU A 126 -6.01 -7.34 11.66
N ARG A 127 -6.28 -6.80 12.84
CA ARG A 127 -6.68 -7.54 14.03
C ARG A 127 -7.90 -6.89 14.66
N SER A 128 -8.92 -7.69 14.93
CA SER A 128 -10.02 -7.38 15.83
C SER A 128 -10.25 -8.58 16.75
N GLU A 129 -10.47 -8.30 18.03
CA GLU A 129 -10.85 -9.32 19.02
C GLU A 129 -12.30 -9.79 18.82
N ARG A 130 -13.16 -8.93 18.25
CA ARG A 130 -14.57 -9.24 17.98
C ARG A 130 -14.77 -9.98 16.66
N GLN A 131 -13.88 -9.77 15.71
CA GLN A 131 -13.97 -10.32 14.35
C GLN A 131 -12.62 -10.95 13.92
N PRO A 132 -12.19 -12.05 14.56
CA PRO A 132 -10.87 -12.66 14.32
C PRO A 132 -10.70 -13.29 12.93
N ASP A 133 -11.80 -13.45 12.19
CA ASP A 133 -11.79 -13.99 10.83
C ASP A 133 -11.48 -12.91 9.77
N VAL A 134 -11.60 -11.61 10.10
CA VAL A 134 -11.13 -10.52 9.23
C VAL A 134 -9.60 -10.51 9.21
N LEU A 135 -9.01 -10.63 8.03
CA LEU A 135 -7.58 -10.88 7.87
C LEU A 135 -6.80 -9.62 7.49
N ARG A 136 -7.27 -8.93 6.44
CA ARG A 136 -6.52 -7.83 5.82
C ARG A 136 -7.41 -6.95 4.95
N LEU A 137 -6.96 -5.71 4.79
CA LEU A 137 -7.43 -4.80 3.76
C LEU A 137 -6.39 -4.73 2.64
N VAL A 138 -6.80 -4.98 1.41
CA VAL A 138 -5.94 -4.99 0.22
C VAL A 138 -6.35 -3.83 -0.68
N CYS A 139 -5.50 -2.83 -0.81
CA CYS A 139 -5.74 -1.69 -1.69
C CYS A 139 -4.78 -1.74 -2.88
N SER A 140 -5.29 -1.58 -4.10
CA SER A 140 -4.45 -1.60 -5.30
C SER A 140 -4.90 -0.64 -6.39
N HIS A 141 -3.97 -0.25 -7.26
CA HIS A 141 -4.23 0.46 -8.51
C HIS A 141 -3.35 -0.08 -9.63
N LEU A 142 -3.76 0.20 -10.87
CA LEU A 142 -2.92 0.02 -12.05
C LEU A 142 -2.28 1.36 -12.44
N GLN A 143 -1.02 1.31 -12.87
CA GLN A 143 -0.28 2.46 -13.35
C GLN A 143 0.64 2.09 -14.51
N ASP A 144 0.75 2.99 -15.48
CA ASP A 144 1.72 2.85 -16.57
C ASP A 144 3.16 2.95 -16.05
N SER A 145 3.99 1.95 -16.39
CA SER A 145 5.41 1.87 -16.09
C SER A 145 6.25 3.07 -16.54
N ALA A 146 5.83 3.80 -17.59
CA ALA A 146 6.58 4.91 -18.17
C ALA A 146 6.54 6.20 -17.32
N ARG A 147 5.74 6.24 -16.25
CA ARG A 147 5.48 7.45 -15.46
C ARG A 147 5.65 7.18 -13.98
N GLN A 148 6.82 7.48 -13.42
CA GLN A 148 7.17 7.44 -11.98
C GLN A 148 6.26 6.51 -11.16
N PRO A 149 6.38 5.18 -11.35
CA PRO A 149 5.58 4.20 -10.65
C PRO A 149 5.69 4.35 -9.13
N ARG A 150 4.55 4.38 -8.44
CA ARG A 150 4.51 4.41 -6.97
C ARG A 150 3.29 3.71 -6.41
N HIS A 151 3.36 3.34 -5.14
CA HIS A 151 2.20 2.87 -4.38
C HIS A 151 1.22 4.02 -4.10
N LEU A 152 0.00 3.66 -3.70
CA LEU A 152 -0.92 4.62 -3.09
C LEU A 152 -0.29 5.19 -1.81
N THR A 153 -0.42 6.50 -1.67
CA THR A 153 -0.13 7.17 -0.40
C THR A 153 -1.20 6.83 0.64
N THR A 154 -0.88 7.07 1.91
CA THR A 154 -1.86 6.87 2.98
C THR A 154 -3.12 7.74 2.81
N ASP A 155 -2.99 8.96 2.31
CA ASP A 155 -4.15 9.85 2.07
C ASP A 155 -5.00 9.40 0.88
N GLU A 156 -4.36 8.85 -0.14
CA GLU A 156 -5.07 8.21 -1.26
C GLU A 156 -5.85 6.99 -0.79
N ILE A 157 -5.28 6.15 0.07
CA ILE A 157 -5.99 5.02 0.70
C ILE A 157 -7.18 5.54 1.51
N ARG A 158 -7.00 6.58 2.34
CA ARG A 158 -8.11 7.21 3.09
C ARG A 158 -9.24 7.66 2.18
N THR A 159 -8.90 8.21 1.02
CA THR A 159 -9.86 8.69 0.03
C THR A 159 -10.70 7.54 -0.54
N VAL A 160 -10.10 6.39 -0.87
CA VAL A 160 -10.84 5.20 -1.35
C VAL A 160 -11.79 4.66 -0.30
N LEU A 161 -11.34 4.66 0.94
CA LEU A 161 -12.07 4.05 2.05
C LEU A 161 -13.27 4.88 2.47
N ALA A 162 -13.25 6.18 2.26
CA ALA A 162 -14.34 7.06 2.64
C ALA A 162 -15.58 6.84 1.72
N PRO A 163 -16.80 6.87 2.27
CA PRO A 163 -17.14 7.06 3.69
C PRO A 163 -17.23 5.74 4.50
N VAL A 164 -17.02 4.58 3.86
CA VAL A 164 -17.24 3.25 4.44
C VAL A 164 -16.34 2.98 5.65
N MET A 165 -15.07 3.40 5.58
CA MET A 165 -14.08 3.22 6.63
C MET A 165 -13.28 4.50 6.88
N THR A 166 -12.71 4.63 8.07
CA THR A 166 -11.73 5.67 8.41
C THR A 166 -10.41 5.04 8.83
N LEU A 167 -9.36 5.29 8.04
CA LEU A 167 -7.99 4.96 8.41
C LEU A 167 -7.37 6.13 9.18
N HIS A 168 -7.15 5.92 10.47
CA HIS A 168 -6.69 6.98 11.37
C HIS A 168 -5.24 7.40 11.09
N ARG A 169 -4.87 8.56 11.63
CA ARG A 169 -3.45 8.92 11.79
C ARG A 169 -2.98 8.29 13.09
N THR A 170 -1.82 7.67 13.08
CA THR A 170 -1.17 7.21 14.30
C THR A 170 -0.84 8.43 15.15
N PRO A 171 -1.10 8.42 16.46
CA PRO A 171 -0.67 9.51 17.33
C PRO A 171 0.85 9.66 17.23
N ALA A 172 1.34 10.90 17.11
CA ALA A 172 2.75 11.19 17.29
C ALA A 172 3.11 10.86 18.74
N HIS A 173 4.04 9.93 18.93
CA HIS A 173 4.65 9.66 20.23
C HIS A 173 5.82 10.61 20.47
#